data_AF-A0A8T4Z2U8-F1
#
_entry.id   AF-A0A8T4Z2U8-F1
#
_cell.length_a   1.000
_cell.length_b   1.000
_cell.length_c   1.000
_cell.angle_alpha   90.00
_cell.angle_beta   90.00
_cell.angle_gamma   90.00
#
_symmetry.space_group_name_H-M   'P 1'
#
loop_
_entity.id
_entity.type
_entity.pdbx_description
1 polymer ?
#
loop_
_entity_poly.entity_id
_entity_poly.type
_entity_poly.pdbx_seq_one_letter_code
_entity_poly.pdbx_strand_id
1 'polypeptide(L)'
;MYRHSDEVTTSTINEFLDRLVKIERHEDKMITSMVRLIESTEKLNRRIEGLTWIMLVLTAITFIISIPNTVATIMGIPRVSDIVSVEIILLSITLSAIVPVLLIFYPRWLIAKWWGKLEKTLKEE
;
A
#
# COMPACT_ATOMS: atom_id res chain seq x y z
N MET A 1 65.89 27.91 12.12
CA MET A 1 65.10 26.78 12.65
C MET A 1 63.57 26.98 12.51
N TYR A 2 63.08 28.02 11.81
CA TYR A 2 61.63 28.27 11.61
C TYR A 2 61.04 27.65 10.33
N ARG A 3 61.84 27.53 9.27
CA ARG A 3 61.38 27.08 7.94
C ARG A 3 60.85 25.63 7.89
N HIS A 4 61.24 24.81 8.86
CA HIS A 4 60.83 23.40 8.91
C HIS A 4 59.46 23.20 9.56
N SER A 5 58.98 24.16 10.36
CA SER A 5 57.66 24.09 11.01
C SER A 5 56.53 24.39 10.02
N ASP A 6 56.75 25.32 9.08
CA ASP A 6 55.75 25.76 8.10
C ASP A 6 55.48 24.70 7.01
N GLU A 7 56.51 23.93 6.63
CA GLU A 7 56.42 22.79 5.69
C GLU A 7 55.59 21.63 6.26
N VAL A 8 55.72 21.37 7.57
CA VAL A 8 54.96 20.33 8.27
C VAL A 8 53.49 20.74 8.45
N THR A 9 53.22 22.03 8.66
CA THR A 9 51.83 22.53 8.74
C THR A 9 51.15 22.55 7.38
N THR A 10 51.86 22.89 6.31
CA THR A 10 51.29 22.82 4.96
C THR A 10 51.05 21.39 4.48
N SER A 11 51.93 20.43 4.80
CA SER A 11 51.71 19.02 4.43
C SER A 11 50.51 18.41 5.17
N THR A 12 50.33 18.72 6.45
CA THR A 12 49.17 18.26 7.23
C THR A 12 47.86 18.87 6.74
N ILE A 13 47.83 20.17 6.41
CA ILE A 13 46.65 20.82 5.82
C ILE A 13 46.27 20.19 4.48
N ASN A 14 47.26 19.90 3.62
CA ASN A 14 47.02 19.25 2.34
C ASN A 14 46.49 17.81 2.52
N GLU A 15 46.97 17.06 3.51
CA GLU A 15 46.43 15.72 3.82
C GLU A 15 44.97 15.79 4.33
N PHE A 16 44.64 16.80 5.14
CA PHE A 16 43.27 17.04 5.59
C PHE A 16 42.33 17.41 4.43
N LEU A 17 42.77 18.28 3.52
CA LEU A 17 42.02 18.64 2.32
C LEU A 17 41.78 17.43 1.41
N ASP A 18 42.80 16.60 1.20
CA ASP A 18 42.66 15.38 0.39
C ASP A 18 41.67 14.39 1.01
N ARG A 19 41.69 14.26 2.35
CA ARG A 19 40.68 13.47 3.08
C ARG A 19 39.27 14.02 2.94
N LEU A 20 39.09 15.35 3.04
CA LEU A 20 37.77 15.98 2.87
C LEU A 20 37.23 15.82 1.44
N VAL A 21 38.07 16.04 0.42
CA VAL A 21 37.71 15.82 -0.99
C VAL A 21 37.33 14.36 -1.23
N LYS A 22 38.03 13.42 -0.59
CA LYS A 22 37.71 11.99 -0.68
C LYS A 22 36.37 11.64 -0.02
N ILE A 23 36.02 12.30 1.08
CA ILE A 23 34.72 12.16 1.76
C ILE A 23 33.60 12.75 0.90
N GLU A 24 33.75 13.97 0.40
CA GLU A 24 32.76 14.65 -0.45
C GLU A 24 32.45 13.82 -1.70
N ARG A 25 33.48 13.29 -2.36
CA ARG A 25 33.34 12.41 -3.53
C ARG A 25 32.67 11.07 -3.19
N HIS A 26 32.74 10.64 -1.94
CA HIS A 26 32.05 9.44 -1.45
C HIS A 26 30.58 9.73 -1.15
N GLU A 27 30.29 10.89 -0.56
CA GLU A 27 28.95 11.38 -0.28
C GLU A 27 28.14 11.60 -1.57
N ASP A 28 28.76 12.18 -2.60
CA ASP A 28 28.15 12.32 -3.93
C ASP A 28 27.73 10.98 -4.54
N LYS A 29 28.56 9.95 -4.38
CA LYS A 29 28.24 8.59 -4.84
C LYS A 29 27.08 7.98 -4.04
N MET A 30 27.03 8.26 -2.74
CA MET A 30 25.94 7.82 -1.87
C MET A 30 24.62 8.49 -2.26
N ILE A 31 24.63 9.82 -2.47
CA ILE A 31 23.46 10.59 -2.90
C ILE A 31 22.97 10.09 -4.27
N THR A 32 23.88 9.88 -5.22
CA THR A 32 23.53 9.33 -6.54
C THR A 32 22.87 7.96 -6.42
N SER A 33 23.36 7.13 -5.50
CA SER A 33 22.76 5.82 -5.22
C SER A 33 21.38 5.95 -4.59
N MET A 34 21.19 6.85 -3.62
CA MET A 34 19.89 7.13 -3.00
C MET A 34 18.85 7.62 -4.01
N VAL A 35 19.24 8.52 -4.92
CA VAL A 35 18.35 9.01 -5.99
C VAL A 35 17.88 7.86 -6.88
N ARG A 36 18.80 6.95 -7.27
CA ARG A 36 18.43 5.75 -8.03
C ARG A 36 17.53 4.81 -7.25
N LEU A 37 17.72 4.68 -5.95
CA LEU A 37 16.81 3.89 -5.09
C LEU A 37 15.42 4.51 -5.05
N ILE A 38 15.29 5.82 -4.86
CA ILE A 38 14.00 6.52 -4.83
C ILE A 38 13.26 6.32 -6.16
N GLU A 39 13.95 6.46 -7.29
CA GLU A 39 13.37 6.21 -8.60
C GLU A 39 12.89 4.76 -8.77
N SER A 40 13.66 3.79 -8.26
CA SER A 40 13.30 2.38 -8.25
C SER A 40 12.08 2.10 -7.36
N THR A 41 12.03 2.71 -6.17
CA THR A 41 10.89 2.62 -5.24
C THR A 41 9.62 3.18 -5.86
N GLU A 42 9.70 4.29 -6.59
CA GLU A 42 8.54 4.85 -7.27
C GLU A 42 7.99 3.91 -8.35
N LYS A 43 8.88 3.32 -9.17
CA LYS A 43 8.50 2.32 -10.17
C LYS A 43 7.87 1.09 -9.54
N LEU A 44 8.41 0.63 -8.40
CA LEU A 44 7.86 -0.49 -7.66
C LEU A 44 6.48 -0.16 -7.08
N ASN A 45 6.31 1.03 -6.49
CA ASN A 45 5.06 1.47 -5.89
C ASN A 45 3.92 1.49 -6.92
N ARG A 46 4.17 1.99 -8.14
CA ARG A 46 3.18 1.95 -9.24
C ARG A 46 2.76 0.52 -9.62
N ARG A 47 3.71 -0.43 -9.62
CA ARG A 47 3.41 -1.85 -9.90
C ARG A 47 2.59 -2.49 -8.78
N ILE A 48 2.93 -2.21 -7.53
CA ILE A 48 2.20 -2.70 -6.35
C ILE A 48 0.78 -2.14 -6.35
N GLU A 49 0.59 -0.87 -6.72
CA GLU A 49 -0.73 -0.26 -6.84
C GLU A 49 -1.60 -1.00 -7.87
N GLY A 50 -1.06 -1.30 -9.06
CA GLY A 50 -1.77 -2.07 -10.08
C GLY A 50 -2.10 -3.50 -9.63
N LEU A 51 -1.17 -4.20 -8.98
CA LEU A 51 -1.41 -5.54 -8.45
C LEU A 51 -2.46 -5.55 -7.33
N THR A 52 -2.44 -4.56 -6.44
CA THR A 52 -3.44 -4.41 -5.39
C THR A 52 -4.83 -4.21 -5.99
N TRP A 53 -4.94 -3.43 -7.06
CA TRP A 53 -6.20 -3.23 -7.76
C TRP A 53 -6.74 -4.53 -8.36
N ILE A 54 -5.88 -5.29 -9.04
CA ILE A 54 -6.24 -6.60 -9.60
C ILE A 54 -6.73 -7.54 -8.49
N MET A 55 -6.01 -7.61 -7.37
CA MET A 55 -6.38 -8.45 -6.23
C MET A 55 -7.74 -8.06 -5.63
N LEU A 56 -8.02 -6.75 -5.56
CA LEU A 56 -9.27 -6.22 -5.03
C LEU A 56 -10.46 -6.57 -5.96
N VAL A 57 -10.28 -6.44 -7.28
CA VAL A 57 -11.28 -6.88 -8.28
C VAL A 57 -11.50 -8.39 -8.21
N LEU A 58 -10.44 -9.18 -8.11
CA LEU A 58 -10.55 -10.63 -8.02
C LEU A 58 -11.32 -11.06 -6.76
N THR A 59 -11.00 -10.42 -5.63
CA THR A 59 -11.66 -10.66 -4.33
C THR A 59 -13.14 -10.29 -4.40
N ALA A 60 -13.46 -9.16 -5.04
CA ALA A 60 -14.83 -8.74 -5.31
C ALA A 60 -15.61 -9.81 -6.10
N ILE A 61 -15.03 -10.33 -7.20
CA ILE A 61 -15.66 -11.39 -8.01
C ILE A 61 -15.88 -12.66 -7.18
N THR A 62 -14.88 -13.09 -6.39
CA THR A 62 -15.01 -14.27 -5.53
C THR A 62 -16.13 -14.10 -4.51
N PHE A 63 -16.25 -12.92 -3.90
CA PHE A 63 -17.32 -12.61 -2.94
C PHE A 63 -18.70 -12.64 -3.61
N ILE A 64 -18.79 -12.16 -4.86
CA ILE A 64 -20.04 -12.17 -5.61
C ILE A 64 -20.59 -13.59 -5.74
N ILE A 65 -19.70 -14.52 -6.09
CA ILE A 65 -20.03 -15.90 -6.42
C ILE A 65 -20.19 -16.75 -5.15
N SER A 66 -19.40 -16.50 -4.11
CA SER A 66 -19.40 -17.35 -2.92
C SER A 66 -20.66 -17.17 -2.08
N ILE A 67 -21.16 -15.94 -1.91
CA ILE A 67 -22.31 -15.68 -1.02
C ILE A 67 -23.57 -16.46 -1.42
N PRO A 68 -24.06 -16.39 -2.67
CA PRO A 68 -25.28 -17.10 -3.06
C PRO A 68 -25.12 -18.63 -2.91
N ASN A 69 -23.91 -19.14 -3.23
CA ASN A 69 -23.60 -20.57 -3.13
C ASN A 69 -23.54 -21.05 -1.67
N THR A 70 -22.96 -20.27 -0.76
CA THR A 70 -22.94 -20.58 0.67
C THR A 70 -24.34 -20.52 1.27
N VAL A 71 -25.12 -19.50 0.91
CA VAL A 71 -26.52 -19.36 1.36
C VAL A 71 -27.37 -20.54 0.87
N ALA A 72 -27.25 -20.93 -0.40
CA ALA A 72 -27.95 -22.08 -0.95
C ALA A 72 -27.58 -23.40 -0.25
N THR A 73 -26.32 -23.55 0.17
CA THR A 73 -25.84 -24.75 0.85
C THR A 73 -26.33 -24.83 2.29
N ILE A 74 -26.28 -23.72 3.04
CA ILE A 74 -26.72 -23.66 4.45
C ILE A 74 -28.24 -23.81 4.55
N MET A 75 -29.00 -23.18 3.64
CA MET A 75 -30.46 -23.27 3.62
C MET A 75 -30.97 -24.65 3.20
N GLY A 76 -30.11 -25.47 2.59
CA GLY A 76 -30.50 -26.75 2.00
C GLY A 76 -31.27 -26.53 0.70
N ILE A 77 -30.93 -27.32 -0.32
CA ILE A 77 -31.53 -27.27 -1.65
C ILE A 77 -33.07 -27.58 -1.69
N PRO A 78 -33.78 -28.15 -0.67
CA PRO A 78 -35.17 -28.59 -0.90
C PRO A 78 -36.30 -27.59 -0.58
N ARG A 79 -36.07 -26.32 -0.23
CA ARG A 79 -37.18 -25.35 0.02
C ARG A 79 -37.11 -24.05 -0.80
N VAL A 80 -36.98 -24.19 -2.11
CA VAL A 80 -37.14 -23.07 -3.06
C VAL A 80 -38.59 -22.58 -3.22
N SER A 81 -39.55 -23.14 -2.47
CA SER A 81 -40.96 -22.74 -2.50
C SER A 81 -41.40 -21.80 -1.36
N ASP A 82 -40.57 -21.60 -0.34
CA ASP A 82 -40.87 -20.65 0.73
C ASP A 82 -40.47 -19.24 0.27
N ILE A 83 -41.44 -18.31 0.24
CA ILE A 83 -41.28 -16.91 -0.19
C ILE A 83 -40.09 -16.24 0.52
N VAL A 84 -39.85 -16.61 1.78
CA VAL A 84 -38.74 -16.12 2.62
C VAL A 84 -37.37 -16.57 2.10
N SER A 85 -37.24 -17.79 1.58
CA SER A 85 -35.97 -18.28 1.00
C SER A 85 -35.62 -17.54 -0.29
N VAL A 86 -36.63 -17.25 -1.12
CA VAL A 86 -36.46 -16.51 -2.38
C VAL A 86 -36.02 -15.07 -2.09
N GLU A 87 -36.64 -14.42 -1.09
CA GLU A 87 -36.29 -13.06 -0.68
C GLU A 87 -34.85 -12.95 -0.16
N ILE A 88 -34.41 -13.91 0.66
CA ILE A 88 -33.03 -13.93 1.18
C ILE A 88 -32.01 -14.17 0.06
N ILE A 89 -32.30 -15.07 -0.89
CA ILE A 89 -31.43 -15.28 -2.05
C ILE A 89 -31.34 -13.99 -2.88
N LEU A 90 -32.46 -13.32 -3.14
CA LEU A 90 -32.50 -12.07 -3.90
C LEU A 90 -31.72 -10.95 -3.21
N LEU A 91 -31.89 -10.79 -1.89
CA LEU A 91 -31.11 -9.84 -1.08
C LEU A 91 -29.62 -10.16 -1.10
N SER A 92 -29.27 -11.44 -0.99
CA SER A 92 -27.87 -11.89 -1.00
C SER A 92 -27.19 -11.58 -2.32
N ILE A 93 -27.86 -11.78 -3.46
CA ILE A 93 -27.37 -11.46 -4.81
C ILE A 93 -27.25 -9.95 -4.98
N THR A 94 -28.22 -9.20 -4.47
CA THR A 94 -28.24 -7.72 -4.57
C THR A 94 -27.10 -7.11 -3.76
N LEU A 95 -26.89 -7.56 -2.51
CA LEU A 95 -25.76 -7.14 -1.67
C LEU A 95 -24.42 -7.60 -2.27
N SER A 96 -24.37 -8.84 -2.74
CA SER A 96 -23.23 -9.42 -3.44
C SER A 96 -22.80 -8.57 -4.63
N ALA A 97 -23.73 -8.05 -5.43
CA ALA A 97 -23.42 -7.18 -6.57
C ALA A 97 -23.09 -5.74 -6.15
N ILE A 98 -23.81 -5.18 -5.18
CA ILE A 98 -23.66 -3.76 -4.78
C ILE A 98 -22.34 -3.53 -4.04
N VAL A 99 -21.97 -4.39 -3.08
CA VAL A 99 -20.78 -4.21 -2.24
C VAL A 99 -19.48 -4.05 -3.04
N PRO A 100 -19.13 -4.92 -4.00
CA PRO A 100 -17.91 -4.80 -4.80
C PRO A 100 -17.97 -3.65 -5.80
N VAL A 101 -19.15 -3.33 -6.35
CA VAL A 101 -19.34 -2.15 -7.21
C VAL A 101 -19.08 -0.88 -6.38
N LEU A 102 -19.60 -0.81 -5.16
CA LEU A 102 -19.33 0.26 -4.21
C LEU A 102 -17.84 0.33 -3.87
N LEU A 103 -17.19 -0.82 -3.62
CA LEU A 103 -15.77 -0.91 -3.26
C LEU A 103 -14.84 -0.41 -4.38
N ILE A 104 -15.19 -0.69 -5.63
CA ILE A 104 -14.47 -0.24 -6.83
C ILE A 104 -14.69 1.25 -7.08
N PHE A 105 -15.91 1.75 -6.87
CA PHE A 105 -16.22 3.16 -7.10
C PHE A 105 -15.81 4.09 -5.95
N TYR A 106 -15.58 3.57 -4.75
CA TYR A 106 -15.16 4.38 -3.61
C TYR A 106 -13.66 4.70 -3.66
N PRO A 107 -13.26 5.99 -3.81
CA PRO A 107 -11.85 6.37 -3.78
C PRO A 107 -11.24 6.08 -2.40
N ARG A 108 -9.99 5.61 -2.39
CA ARG A 108 -9.20 5.20 -1.20
C ARG A 108 -9.30 6.14 0.01
N TRP A 109 -9.47 7.44 -0.24
CA TRP A 109 -9.61 8.46 0.80
C TRP A 109 -10.91 8.37 1.60
N LEU A 110 -12.02 7.96 0.99
CA LEU A 110 -13.31 7.84 1.68
C LEU A 110 -13.37 6.63 2.61
N ILE A 111 -12.71 5.51 2.24
CA ILE A 111 -12.64 4.31 3.08
C ILE A 111 -11.84 4.60 4.36
N ALA A 112 -10.70 5.29 4.24
CA ALA A 112 -9.90 5.72 5.39
C ALA A 112 -10.69 6.68 6.31
N LYS A 113 -11.47 7.60 5.73
CA LYS A 113 -12.31 8.55 6.46
C LYS A 113 -13.48 7.88 7.17
N TRP A 114 -14.11 6.87 6.55
CA TRP A 114 -15.21 6.12 7.15
C TRP A 114 -14.72 5.20 8.27
N TRP A 115 -13.57 4.54 8.09
CA TRP A 115 -12.95 3.70 9.13
C TRP A 115 -12.57 4.51 10.37
N GLY A 116 -11.96 5.70 10.19
CA GLY A 116 -11.66 6.61 11.29
C GLY A 116 -12.90 7.19 11.98
N LYS A 117 -14.06 7.18 11.33
CA LYS A 117 -15.34 7.56 11.95
C LYS A 117 -15.93 6.39 12.75
N LEU A 118 -15.86 5.17 12.22
CA LEU A 118 -16.30 3.94 12.90
C LEU A 118 -15.50 3.65 14.17
N GLU A 119 -14.18 3.86 14.15
CA GLU A 119 -13.32 3.65 15.31
C GLU A 119 -13.65 4.63 16.46
N LYS A 120 -14.14 5.84 16.13
CA LYS A 120 -14.62 6.79 17.12
C LYS A 120 -15.95 6.36 17.74
N THR A 121 -16.90 5.91 16.91
CA THR A 121 -18.21 5.46 17.40
C THR A 121 -18.09 4.21 18.28
N LEU A 122 -17.16 3.30 17.98
CA LEU A 122 -16.92 2.09 18.78
C LEU A 122 -16.14 2.33 20.09
N LYS A 123 -15.54 3.51 20.28
CA LYS A 123 -14.83 3.89 21.51
C LYS A 123 -15.68 4.73 22.48
N GLU A 124 -16.84 5.19 22.03
CA GLU A 124 -17.77 6.00 22.82
C GLU A 124 -18.95 5.18 23.39
N GLU A 125 -19.04 3.88 23.09
CA GLU A 125 -19.86 2.87 23.80
C GLU A 125 -19.00 2.01 24.73
#